data_AF-A0A6A2XXW4-F1
#
_entry.id   AF-A0A6A2XXW4-F1
#
_cell.length_a   1.000
_cell.length_b   1.000
_cell.length_c   1.000
_cell.angle_alpha   90.00
_cell.angle_beta   90.00
_cell.angle_gamma   90.00
#
_symmetry.space_group_name_H-M   'P 1'
#
loop_
_entity.id
_entity.type
_entity.pdbx_description
1 polymer ?
#
loop_
_entity_poly.entity_id
_entity_poly.type
_entity_poly.pdbx_seq_one_letter_code
_entity_poly.pdbx_strand_id
1 'polypeptide(L)'
;MHSLSCWPKDSLYIYQNGRPSFAMMCALRLWATAPSQRKKSIGHLAYSGCQISKDNEICVMKWISKKCDAVLKEMPTAIEEDKSLVHLIDKMGEYENRWEWVKEASAVLQGEFGSNNILEAACVVERDETELVRTKMLIDRWKLAVQWRLMYKTVVARCLSYCTDIINSTAQ
;
A
#
# COMPACT_ATOMS: atom_id res chain seq x y z
N MET A 1 -20.18 -20.49 -4.39
CA MET A 1 -19.57 -19.18 -4.07
C MET A 1 -20.11 -18.15 -5.06
N HIS A 2 -21.14 -17.38 -4.68
CA HIS A 2 -21.65 -16.31 -5.54
C HIS A 2 -20.71 -15.11 -5.46
N SER A 3 -20.20 -14.67 -6.62
CA SER A 3 -19.42 -13.44 -6.72
C SER A 3 -20.26 -12.27 -6.21
N LEU A 4 -19.75 -11.56 -5.19
CA LEU A 4 -20.38 -10.37 -4.60
C LEU A 4 -20.42 -9.18 -5.58
N SER A 5 -19.80 -9.30 -6.76
CA SER A 5 -19.83 -8.26 -7.80
C SER A 5 -19.82 -8.86 -9.21
N CYS A 6 -20.42 -8.16 -10.17
CA CYS A 6 -20.33 -8.50 -11.60
C CYS A 6 -19.00 -8.05 -12.23
N TRP A 7 -18.08 -7.49 -11.44
CA TRP A 7 -16.81 -6.95 -11.91
C TRP A 7 -15.69 -7.99 -11.78
N PRO A 8 -14.75 -8.04 -12.74
CA PRO A 8 -13.50 -8.76 -12.56
C PRO A 8 -12.73 -8.23 -11.34
N LYS A 9 -12.00 -9.11 -10.64
CA LYS A 9 -11.21 -8.71 -9.46
C LYS A 9 -10.19 -7.62 -9.79
N ASP A 10 -9.60 -7.70 -10.97
CA ASP A 10 -8.57 -6.74 -11.43
C ASP A 10 -9.14 -5.35 -11.72
N SER A 11 -10.47 -5.21 -11.79
CA SER A 11 -11.14 -3.92 -11.87
C SER A 11 -11.38 -3.28 -10.50
N LEU A 12 -11.19 -4.02 -9.40
CA LEU A 12 -11.46 -3.57 -8.03
C LEU A 12 -10.15 -3.17 -7.33
N TYR A 13 -9.64 -2.00 -7.66
CA TYR A 13 -8.37 -1.50 -7.13
C TYR A 13 -8.47 -0.07 -6.59
N ILE A 14 -7.39 0.39 -5.95
CA ILE A 14 -7.17 1.77 -5.50
C ILE A 14 -6.11 2.38 -6.43
N TYR A 15 -6.40 3.56 -6.99
CA TYR A 15 -5.45 4.31 -7.79
C TYR A 15 -4.30 4.86 -6.95
N GLN A 16 -3.16 5.17 -7.58
CA GLN A 16 -2.00 5.73 -6.88
C GLN A 16 -2.30 7.04 -6.11
N ASN A 17 -3.33 7.78 -6.53
CA ASN A 17 -3.81 8.99 -5.86
C ASN A 17 -4.72 8.71 -4.65
N GLY A 18 -4.94 7.44 -4.28
CA GLY A 18 -5.80 7.01 -3.19
C GLY A 18 -7.28 6.82 -3.55
N ARG A 19 -7.71 7.16 -4.77
CA ARG A 19 -9.13 7.02 -5.13
C ARG A 19 -9.49 5.55 -5.38
N PRO A 20 -10.59 5.04 -4.82
CA PRO A 20 -11.14 3.75 -5.24
C PRO A 20 -11.53 3.78 -6.72
N SER A 21 -11.32 2.66 -7.40
CA SER A 21 -11.76 2.48 -8.80
C SER A 21 -13.28 2.61 -8.94
N PHE A 22 -13.71 3.00 -10.14
CA PHE A 22 -15.13 3.11 -10.48
C PHE A 22 -15.90 1.82 -10.18
N ALA A 23 -15.38 0.68 -10.64
CA ALA A 23 -16.00 -0.63 -10.42
C ALA A 23 -16.13 -0.97 -8.93
N MET A 24 -15.11 -0.64 -8.12
CA MET A 24 -15.15 -0.80 -6.67
C MET A 24 -16.24 0.06 -6.04
N MET A 25 -16.36 1.33 -6.46
CA MET A 25 -17.43 2.21 -5.99
C MET A 25 -18.82 1.70 -6.37
N CYS A 26 -19.04 1.27 -7.62
CA CYS A 26 -20.31 0.69 -8.05
C CYS A 26 -20.68 -0.54 -7.20
N ALA A 27 -19.73 -1.45 -7.01
CA ALA A 27 -19.93 -2.67 -6.24
C ALA A 27 -20.28 -2.37 -4.77
N LEU A 28 -19.53 -1.48 -4.12
CA LEU A 28 -19.73 -1.15 -2.72
C LEU A 28 -21.02 -0.36 -2.47
N ARG A 29 -21.40 0.55 -3.37
CA ARG A 29 -22.67 1.29 -3.29
C ARG A 29 -23.88 0.35 -3.34
N LEU A 30 -23.84 -0.66 -4.22
CA LEU A 30 -24.87 -1.70 -4.30
C LEU A 30 -24.85 -2.61 -3.07
N TRP A 31 -23.66 -2.99 -2.61
CA TRP A 31 -23.50 -3.81 -1.41
C TRP A 31 -24.10 -3.11 -0.17
N ALA A 32 -23.84 -1.81 0.00
CA ALA A 32 -24.34 -1.00 1.09
C ALA A 32 -25.85 -0.65 0.98
N THR A 33 -26.51 -1.03 -0.11
CA THR A 33 -27.97 -0.89 -0.25
C THR A 33 -28.67 -2.12 0.34
N ALA A 34 -29.70 -1.91 1.17
CA ALA A 34 -30.50 -2.99 1.75
C ALA A 34 -31.14 -3.87 0.64
N PRO A 35 -31.18 -5.21 0.79
CA PRO A 35 -31.73 -6.10 -0.24
C PRO A 35 -33.16 -5.73 -0.69
N SER A 36 -34.01 -5.27 0.23
CA SER A 36 -35.37 -4.81 -0.05
C SER A 36 -35.44 -3.57 -0.94
N GLN A 37 -34.35 -2.81 -1.03
CA GLN A 37 -34.25 -1.57 -1.80
C GLN A 37 -33.48 -1.74 -3.11
N ARG A 38 -32.79 -2.88 -3.35
CA ARG A 38 -31.99 -3.16 -4.56
C ARG A 38 -32.85 -3.36 -5.81
N LYS A 39 -33.49 -2.28 -6.26
CA LYS A 39 -34.27 -2.19 -7.49
C LYS A 39 -33.35 -1.86 -8.67
N LYS A 40 -33.83 -2.17 -9.89
CA LYS A 40 -33.11 -1.89 -11.15
C LYS A 40 -32.66 -0.42 -11.26
N SER A 41 -33.46 0.53 -10.78
CA SER A 41 -33.13 1.96 -10.74
C SER A 41 -31.89 2.28 -9.89
N ILE A 42 -31.74 1.65 -8.73
CA ILE A 42 -30.54 1.82 -7.88
C ILE A 42 -29.32 1.18 -8.56
N GLY A 43 -29.52 0.05 -9.23
CA GLY A 43 -28.52 -0.55 -10.13
C GLY A 43 -28.00 0.46 -11.14
N HIS A 44 -28.91 1.11 -11.89
CA HIS A 44 -28.55 2.13 -12.87
C HIS A 44 -27.78 3.30 -12.25
N LEU A 45 -28.21 3.82 -11.10
CA LEU A 45 -27.51 4.90 -10.40
C LEU A 45 -26.08 4.48 -10.00
N ALA A 46 -25.92 3.28 -9.47
CA ALA A 46 -24.60 2.78 -9.10
C ALA A 46 -23.69 2.65 -10.33
N TYR A 47 -24.18 2.02 -11.40
CA TYR A 47 -23.41 1.80 -12.64
C TYR A 47 -23.23 3.05 -13.50
N SER A 48 -23.95 4.14 -13.25
CA SER A 48 -23.68 5.46 -13.85
C SER A 48 -22.70 6.30 -13.03
N GLY A 49 -22.22 5.77 -11.89
CA GLY A 49 -21.32 6.51 -10.99
C GLY A 49 -22.02 7.53 -10.11
N CYS A 50 -23.34 7.63 -10.16
CA CYS A 50 -24.12 8.56 -9.35
C CYS A 50 -24.12 8.14 -7.88
N GLN A 51 -24.23 9.15 -7.00
CA GLN A 51 -24.48 8.92 -5.59
C GLN A 51 -25.91 8.37 -5.42
N ILE A 52 -26.07 7.29 -4.65
CA ILE A 52 -27.40 6.74 -4.33
C ILE A 52 -28.07 7.58 -3.23
N SER A 53 -27.34 7.83 -2.14
CA SER A 53 -27.72 8.73 -1.05
C SER A 53 -26.48 9.17 -0.28
N LYS A 54 -26.59 10.25 0.52
CA LYS A 54 -25.52 10.68 1.43
C LYS A 54 -25.12 9.57 2.40
N ASP A 55 -26.09 8.93 3.03
CA ASP A 55 -25.85 7.84 4.01
C ASP A 55 -25.17 6.62 3.37
N ASN A 56 -25.57 6.26 2.14
CA ASN A 56 -24.94 5.18 1.40
C ASN A 56 -23.46 5.49 1.12
N GLU A 57 -23.16 6.72 0.68
CA GLU A 57 -21.78 7.14 0.40
C GLU A 57 -20.94 7.15 1.68
N ILE A 58 -21.47 7.69 2.79
CA ILE A 58 -20.79 7.67 4.09
C ILE A 58 -20.56 6.24 4.57
N CYS A 59 -21.53 5.33 4.40
CA CYS A 59 -21.38 3.92 4.77
C CYS A 59 -20.26 3.24 3.97
N VAL A 60 -20.23 3.45 2.65
CA VAL A 60 -19.19 2.92 1.76
C VAL A 60 -17.82 3.46 2.15
N MET A 61 -17.69 4.78 2.33
CA MET A 61 -16.40 5.39 2.69
C MET A 61 -15.91 4.95 4.07
N LYS A 62 -16.80 4.80 5.06
CA LYS A 62 -16.45 4.24 6.37
C LYS A 62 -15.94 2.80 6.26
N TRP A 63 -16.58 1.99 5.41
CA TRP A 63 -16.15 0.61 5.19
C TRP A 63 -14.75 0.54 4.55
N ILE A 64 -14.50 1.33 3.49
CA ILE A 64 -13.20 1.38 2.83
C ILE A 64 -12.12 1.89 3.79
N SER A 65 -12.40 3.00 4.50
CA SER A 65 -11.52 3.58 5.52
C SER A 65 -11.11 2.54 6.57
N LYS A 66 -12.09 1.81 7.15
CA LYS A 66 -11.82 0.75 8.12
C LYS A 66 -10.96 -0.38 7.55
N LYS A 67 -11.15 -0.75 6.29
CA LYS A 67 -10.32 -1.77 5.62
C LYS A 67 -8.90 -1.28 5.37
N CYS A 68 -8.73 -0.03 4.94
CA CYS A 68 -7.41 0.57 4.75
C CYS A 68 -6.64 0.67 6.08
N ASP A 69 -7.30 1.12 7.15
CA ASP A 69 -6.73 1.20 8.49
C ASP A 69 -6.29 -0.19 9.01
N ALA A 70 -7.12 -1.22 8.83
CA ALA A 70 -6.76 -2.59 9.20
C ALA A 70 -5.54 -3.09 8.41
N VAL A 71 -5.51 -2.90 7.09
CA VAL A 71 -4.38 -3.28 6.23
C VAL A 71 -3.10 -2.57 6.66
N LEU A 72 -3.15 -1.29 7.03
CA LEU A 72 -1.96 -0.55 7.49
C LEU A 72 -1.45 -1.07 8.84
N LYS A 73 -2.34 -1.43 9.76
CA LYS A 73 -1.99 -1.95 11.09
C LYS A 73 -1.42 -3.37 11.07
N GLU A 74 -1.79 -4.17 10.07
CA GLU A 74 -1.28 -5.53 9.87
C GLU A 74 0.12 -5.56 9.24
N MET A 75 0.64 -4.43 8.75
CA MET A 75 1.95 -4.37 8.12
C MET A 75 3.07 -4.47 9.16
N PRO A 76 4.16 -5.22 8.87
CA PRO A 76 5.28 -5.40 9.80
C PRO A 76 6.11 -4.14 10.02
N THR A 77 6.00 -3.16 9.13
CA THR A 77 6.79 -1.93 9.16
C THR A 77 5.91 -0.71 8.92
N ALA A 78 6.28 0.42 9.50
CA ALA A 78 5.63 1.71 9.26
C ALA A 78 6.05 2.33 7.90
N ILE A 79 5.31 3.35 7.45
CA ILE A 79 5.65 4.12 6.26
C ILE A 79 6.97 4.88 6.45
N GLU A 80 7.18 5.46 7.63
CA GLU A 80 8.38 6.26 7.92
C GLU A 80 9.65 5.40 8.04
N GLU A 81 9.51 4.17 8.55
CA GLU A 81 10.59 3.17 8.55
C GLU A 81 11.02 2.85 7.11
N ASP A 82 10.06 2.60 6.22
CA ASP A 82 10.34 2.30 4.82
C ASP A 82 10.97 3.48 4.07
N LYS A 83 10.51 4.71 4.33
CA LYS A 83 11.14 5.91 3.76
C LYS A 83 12.59 6.04 4.21
N SER A 84 12.83 5.82 5.50
CA SER A 84 14.18 5.86 6.08
C SER A 84 15.08 4.80 5.46
N LEU A 85 14.54 3.61 5.20
CA LEU A 85 15.28 2.53 4.54
C LEU A 85 15.60 2.82 3.08
N VAL A 86 14.65 3.36 2.29
CA VAL A 86 14.94 3.77 0.91
C VAL A 86 16.05 4.82 0.90
N HIS A 87 15.93 5.84 1.76
CA HIS A 87 16.93 6.89 1.88
C HIS A 87 18.30 6.35 2.27
N LEU A 88 18.36 5.43 3.23
CA LEU A 88 19.59 4.79 3.66
C LEU A 88 20.23 3.96 2.54
N ILE A 89 19.44 3.22 1.75
CA ILE A 89 19.95 2.46 0.60
C ILE A 89 20.50 3.40 -0.48
N ASP A 90 19.82 4.53 -0.74
CA ASP A 90 20.27 5.53 -1.69
C ASP A 90 21.61 6.17 -1.28
N LYS A 91 21.81 6.37 0.02
CA LYS A 91 23.04 6.93 0.60
C LYS A 91 24.21 5.97 0.70
N MET A 92 24.06 4.70 0.31
CA MET A 92 25.12 3.70 0.48
C MET A 92 26.45 4.11 -0.15
N GLY A 93 26.42 4.81 -1.30
CA GLY A 93 27.62 5.29 -1.97
C GLY A 93 28.34 6.45 -1.26
N GLU A 94 27.72 7.04 -0.24
CA GLU A 94 28.27 8.16 0.54
C GLU A 94 29.12 7.67 1.74
N TYR A 95 29.02 6.39 2.11
CA TYR A 95 29.77 5.84 3.25
C TYR A 95 31.16 5.41 2.80
N GLU A 96 32.19 5.92 3.49
CA GLU A 96 33.58 5.45 3.33
C GLU A 96 33.72 4.01 3.83
N ASN A 97 33.02 3.67 4.92
CA ASN A 97 33.01 2.35 5.51
C ASN A 97 31.64 1.69 5.40
N ARG A 98 31.56 0.61 4.60
CA ARG A 98 30.32 -0.15 4.39
C ARG A 98 29.78 -0.80 5.67
N TRP A 99 30.65 -1.10 6.65
CA TRP A 99 30.22 -1.63 7.95
C TRP A 99 29.41 -0.62 8.76
N GLU A 100 29.68 0.68 8.62
CA GLU A 100 28.90 1.74 9.29
C GLU A 100 27.49 1.81 8.70
N TRP A 101 27.38 1.74 7.37
CA TRP A 101 26.10 1.65 6.68
C TRP A 101 25.30 0.41 7.10
N VAL A 102 25.94 -0.75 7.18
CA VAL A 102 25.31 -2.00 7.64
C VAL A 102 24.80 -1.87 9.08
N LYS A 103 25.59 -1.27 9.97
CA LYS A 103 25.20 -1.05 11.36
C LYS A 103 23.98 -0.12 11.47
N GLU A 104 23.94 0.94 10.66
CA GLU A 104 22.80 1.86 10.60
C GLU A 104 21.57 1.18 10.01
N ALA A 105 21.73 0.37 8.96
CA ALA A 105 20.64 -0.39 8.36
C ALA A 105 20.04 -1.43 9.33
N SER A 106 20.89 -2.13 10.08
CA SER A 106 20.45 -3.05 11.13
C SER A 106 19.68 -2.34 12.24
N ALA A 107 20.06 -1.11 12.60
CA ALA A 107 19.38 -0.33 13.63
C ALA A 107 17.98 0.12 13.19
N VAL A 108 17.81 0.48 11.91
CA VAL A 108 16.49 0.85 11.34
C VAL A 108 15.56 -0.37 11.20
N LEU A 109 16.13 -1.57 11.03
CA LEU A 109 15.38 -2.81 10.77
C LEU A 109 14.94 -3.59 12.02
N GLN A 110 15.02 -3.00 13.23
CA GLN A 110 14.75 -3.65 14.54
C GLN A 110 14.10 -5.04 14.44
N GLY A 111 14.94 -6.08 14.39
CA GLY A 111 14.56 -7.46 14.70
C GLY A 111 14.00 -8.37 13.58
N GLU A 112 13.45 -7.89 12.46
CA GLU A 112 12.79 -8.81 11.49
C GLU A 112 13.61 -9.18 10.25
N PHE A 113 14.62 -8.38 9.90
CA PHE A 113 15.48 -8.66 8.73
C PHE A 113 16.96 -8.90 9.09
N GLY A 114 17.26 -9.03 10.38
CA GLY A 114 18.62 -9.22 10.93
C GLY A 114 19.32 -10.51 10.52
N SER A 115 18.62 -11.42 9.84
CA SER A 115 19.15 -12.69 9.30
C SER A 115 19.33 -12.66 7.78
N ASN A 116 19.32 -11.48 7.17
CA ASN A 116 19.45 -11.38 5.72
C ASN A 116 20.91 -11.49 5.30
N ASN A 117 21.22 -12.60 4.63
CA ASN A 117 22.41 -12.82 3.81
C ASN A 117 22.79 -11.61 2.91
N ILE A 118 21.88 -10.67 2.65
CA ILE A 118 22.10 -9.46 1.85
C ILE A 118 22.98 -8.43 2.58
N LEU A 119 22.72 -8.17 3.87
CA LEU A 119 23.51 -7.20 4.65
C LEU A 119 24.92 -7.74 4.88
N GLU A 120 25.02 -9.05 5.14
CA GLU A 120 26.28 -9.76 5.32
C GLU A 120 27.07 -9.87 3.99
N ALA A 121 26.41 -10.21 2.88
CA ALA A 121 27.03 -10.20 1.54
C ALA A 121 27.47 -8.80 1.09
N ALA A 122 26.84 -7.74 1.59
CA ALA A 122 27.31 -6.39 1.36
C ALA A 122 28.71 -6.18 1.95
N CYS A 123 29.01 -6.75 3.12
CA CYS A 123 30.27 -6.57 3.83
C CYS A 123 31.44 -7.45 3.37
N VAL A 124 31.21 -8.56 2.66
CA VAL A 124 32.26 -9.55 2.33
C VAL A 124 33.18 -9.13 1.17
N VAL A 125 32.87 -8.05 0.45
CA VAL A 125 33.55 -7.73 -0.81
C VAL A 125 34.92 -7.06 -0.60
N GLU A 126 35.94 -7.87 -0.37
CA GLU A 126 37.36 -7.51 -0.57
C GLU A 126 38.09 -8.64 -1.33
N ARG A 127 37.78 -8.86 -2.63
CA ARG A 127 38.78 -9.32 -3.65
C ARG A 127 38.26 -9.66 -5.06
N ASP A 128 36.97 -9.93 -5.30
CA ASP A 128 36.47 -10.43 -6.60
C ASP A 128 35.42 -9.51 -7.25
N GLU A 129 35.64 -9.10 -8.51
CA GLU A 129 34.71 -8.29 -9.31
C GLU A 129 33.34 -8.96 -9.48
N THR A 130 33.32 -10.29 -9.54
CA THR A 130 32.10 -11.08 -9.69
C THR A 130 31.19 -10.97 -8.47
N GLU A 131 31.78 -10.91 -7.27
CA GLU A 131 31.05 -10.76 -6.01
C GLU A 131 30.49 -9.34 -5.83
N LEU A 132 31.22 -8.32 -6.30
CA LEU A 132 30.75 -6.93 -6.29
C LEU A 132 29.46 -6.76 -7.11
N VAL A 133 29.40 -7.34 -8.31
CA VAL A 133 28.22 -7.31 -9.18
C VAL A 133 27.02 -7.98 -8.51
N ARG A 134 27.24 -9.16 -7.90
CA ARG A 134 26.20 -9.90 -7.19
C ARG A 134 25.64 -9.11 -6.01
N THR A 135 26.51 -8.49 -5.22
CA THR A 135 26.14 -7.65 -4.08
C THR A 135 25.30 -6.44 -4.52
N LYS A 136 25.70 -5.75 -5.59
CA LYS A 136 24.93 -4.64 -6.16
C LYS A 136 23.53 -5.08 -6.60
N MET A 137 23.41 -6.22 -7.29
CA MET A 137 22.10 -6.77 -7.69
C MET A 137 21.21 -7.10 -6.49
N LEU A 138 21.76 -7.64 -5.40
CA LEU A 138 20.99 -7.95 -4.19
C LEU A 138 20.47 -6.68 -3.51
N ILE A 139 21.31 -5.64 -3.44
CA ILE A 139 20.94 -4.31 -2.94
C ILE A 139 19.83 -3.70 -3.80
N ASP A 140 19.96 -3.73 -5.12
CA ASP A 140 18.94 -3.19 -6.03
C ASP A 140 17.61 -3.94 -5.87
N ARG A 141 17.65 -5.27 -5.71
CA ARG A 141 16.47 -6.09 -5.42
C ARG A 141 15.83 -5.72 -4.08
N TRP A 142 16.66 -5.48 -3.07
CA TRP A 142 16.19 -5.07 -1.76
C TRP A 142 15.55 -3.68 -1.82
N LYS A 143 16.20 -2.71 -2.48
CA LYS A 143 15.67 -1.38 -2.73
C LYS A 143 14.30 -1.43 -3.38
N LEU A 144 14.17 -2.22 -4.46
CA LEU A 144 12.89 -2.42 -5.13
C LEU A 144 11.85 -2.98 -4.15
N ALA A 145 12.17 -4.02 -3.39
CA ALA A 145 11.23 -4.60 -2.43
C ALA A 145 10.75 -3.57 -1.38
N VAL A 146 11.64 -2.72 -0.86
CA VAL A 146 11.30 -1.63 0.07
C VAL A 146 10.43 -0.57 -0.62
N GLN A 147 10.77 -0.16 -1.85
CA GLN A 147 9.99 0.81 -2.62
C GLN A 147 8.59 0.28 -2.95
N TRP A 148 8.46 -1.00 -3.28
CA TRP A 148 7.16 -1.64 -3.56
C TRP A 148 6.24 -1.60 -2.34
N ARG A 149 6.73 -2.02 -1.16
CA ARG A 149 5.93 -1.97 0.06
C ARG A 149 5.63 -0.52 0.50
N LEU A 150 6.58 0.40 0.34
CA LEU A 150 6.37 1.81 0.63
C LEU A 150 5.25 2.39 -0.24
N MET A 151 5.31 2.12 -1.54
CA MET A 151 4.28 2.56 -2.48
C MET A 151 2.92 1.99 -2.11
N TYR A 152 2.85 0.68 -1.83
CA TYR A 152 1.62 0.01 -1.42
C TYR A 152 0.99 0.70 -0.19
N LYS A 153 1.77 0.88 0.89
CA LYS A 153 1.29 1.54 2.12
C LYS A 153 0.87 2.98 1.86
N THR A 154 1.62 3.71 1.03
CA THR A 154 1.32 5.09 0.66
C THR A 154 -0.03 5.18 -0.07
N VAL A 155 -0.31 4.27 -1.00
CA VAL A 155 -1.59 4.22 -1.72
C VAL A 155 -2.75 3.93 -0.77
N VAL A 156 -2.57 2.98 0.16
CA VAL A 156 -3.59 2.65 1.17
C VAL A 156 -3.83 3.84 2.12
N ALA A 157 -2.78 4.51 2.58
CA ALA A 157 -2.89 5.69 3.43
C ALA A 157 -3.56 6.89 2.72
N ARG A 158 -3.25 7.10 1.44
CA ARG A 158 -3.96 8.09 0.62
C ARG A 158 -5.44 7.76 0.48
N CYS A 159 -5.79 6.48 0.34
CA CYS A 159 -7.18 6.04 0.29
C CYS A 159 -7.91 6.28 1.60
N LEU A 160 -7.25 6.02 2.73
CA LEU A 160 -7.77 6.33 4.06
C LEU A 160 -8.08 7.82 4.21
N SER A 161 -7.15 8.70 3.82
CA SER A 161 -7.34 10.15 3.81
C SER A 161 -8.51 10.54 2.91
N TYR A 162 -8.51 10.07 1.66
CA TYR A 162 -9.58 10.36 0.68
C TYR A 162 -10.96 10.00 1.23
N CYS A 163 -11.12 8.81 1.82
CA CYS A 163 -12.40 8.39 2.40
C CYS A 163 -12.81 9.29 3.56
N THR A 164 -11.86 9.71 4.40
CA THR A 164 -12.10 10.59 5.56
C THR A 164 -12.55 11.97 5.12
N ASP A 165 -11.92 12.53 4.07
CA ASP A 165 -12.29 13.82 3.48
C ASP A 165 -13.69 13.79 2.89
N ILE A 166 -14.07 12.70 2.20
CA ILE A 166 -15.42 12.53 1.67
C ILE A 166 -16.45 12.39 2.79
N ILE A 167 -16.15 11.65 3.87
CA ILE A 167 -17.05 11.53 5.03
C ILE A 167 -17.30 12.91 5.64
N ASN A 168 -16.25 13.69 5.87
CA ASN A 168 -16.35 15.00 6.50
C ASN A 168 -17.11 16.00 5.64
N SER A 169 -16.88 15.99 4.31
CA SER A 169 -17.59 16.87 3.37
C SER A 169 -19.06 16.47 3.14
N THR A 170 -19.41 15.19 3.31
CA THR A 170 -20.79 14.69 3.11
C THR A 170 -21.63 14.76 4.39
N ALA A 171 -21.00 14.83 5.56
CA ALA A 171 -21.66 14.92 6.86
C ALA A 171 -22.13 16.35 7.24
N GLN A 172 -21.78 17.36 6.43
CA GLN A 172 -22.35 18.71 6.47
C GLN A 172 -23.65 18.79 5.65
#